data_AF-A0A258LBW8-F1
#
_entry.id   AF-A0A258LBW8-F1
#
_cell.length_a   1.000
_cell.length_b   1.000
_cell.length_c   1.000
_cell.angle_alpha   90.00
_cell.angle_beta   90.00
_cell.angle_gamma   90.00
#
_symmetry.space_group_name_H-M   'P 1'
#
loop_
_entity.id
_entity.type
_entity.pdbx_description
1 polymer ?
#
loop_
_entity_poly.entity_id
_entity_poly.type
_entity_poly.pdbx_seq_one_letter_code
_entity_poly.pdbx_strand_id
1 'polypeptide(L)'
;MNEIVAPNEQTKLAQTSTVLSPRFYTTNFEALEAIDVSSVREKWDALLAEFKADPNKGHFIRNEEFDVDLTLLPPDLRAELLDFLVSSVTAEFSGCVLYAEIRKRVKNPDLKALFAYMSRDEARHAGFINDTLKDFNMKVDLGFLTKAKKY
;
A
#
# COMPACT_ATOMS: atom_id res chain seq x y z
N MET A 1 24.72 -11.17 -13.59
CA MET A 1 23.86 -10.44 -14.54
C MET A 1 22.44 -10.86 -14.22
N ASN A 2 21.67 -10.02 -13.50
CA ASN A 2 20.25 -10.32 -13.26
C ASN A 2 19.47 -9.84 -14.48
N GLU A 3 18.89 -10.76 -15.23
CA GLU A 3 17.90 -10.43 -16.24
C GLU A 3 16.72 -9.73 -15.56
N ILE A 4 16.50 -8.47 -15.92
CA ILE A 4 15.27 -7.76 -15.59
C ILE A 4 14.22 -8.35 -16.53
N VAL A 5 13.46 -9.34 -16.03
CA VAL A 5 12.31 -9.90 -16.74
C VAL A 5 11.38 -8.75 -17.12
N ALA A 6 10.99 -8.68 -18.38
CA ALA A 6 10.10 -7.63 -18.87
C ALA A 6 8.76 -7.68 -18.11
N PRO A 7 8.18 -6.53 -17.72
CA PRO A 7 6.93 -6.50 -16.98
C PRO A 7 5.79 -7.12 -17.79
N ASN A 8 4.93 -7.89 -17.13
CA ASN A 8 3.68 -8.34 -17.72
C ASN A 8 2.75 -7.14 -18.02
N GLU A 9 1.72 -7.33 -18.85
CA GLU A 9 0.85 -6.22 -19.28
C GLU A 9 0.15 -5.52 -18.11
N GLN A 10 -0.19 -6.26 -17.05
CA GLN A 10 -0.78 -5.73 -15.84
C GLN A 10 0.19 -4.80 -15.09
N THR A 11 1.47 -5.17 -15.04
CA THR A 11 2.53 -4.33 -14.47
C THR A 11 2.79 -3.11 -15.35
N LYS A 12 2.68 -3.23 -16.68
CA LYS A 12 2.74 -2.07 -17.60
C LYS A 12 1.56 -1.12 -17.38
N LEU A 13 0.35 -1.63 -17.14
CA LEU A 13 -0.82 -0.81 -16.81
C LEU A 13 -0.61 -0.01 -15.51
N ALA A 14 -0.07 -0.65 -14.48
CA ALA A 14 0.32 0.00 -13.23
C ALA A 14 1.47 1.03 -13.38
N GLN A 15 2.21 0.98 -14.49
CA GLN A 15 3.21 1.99 -14.86
C GLN A 15 2.62 3.16 -15.65
N THR A 16 1.47 3.01 -16.30
CA THR A 16 0.84 4.07 -17.09
C THR A 16 0.50 5.25 -16.16
N SER A 17 1.06 6.41 -16.47
CA SER A 17 0.90 7.63 -15.68
C SER A 17 -0.31 8.42 -16.20
N THR A 18 -1.37 8.45 -15.41
CA THR A 18 -2.55 9.31 -15.54
C THR A 18 -2.57 10.30 -14.37
N VAL A 19 -3.49 11.27 -14.36
CA VAL A 19 -3.69 12.16 -13.19
C VAL A 19 -4.00 11.36 -11.92
N LEU A 20 -4.65 10.20 -12.06
CA LEU A 20 -5.03 9.30 -10.97
C LEU A 20 -3.98 8.22 -10.68
N SER A 21 -2.90 8.14 -11.46
CA SER A 21 -1.90 7.09 -11.28
C SER A 21 -1.05 7.37 -10.05
N PRO A 22 -1.01 6.44 -9.08
CA PRO A 22 -0.22 6.61 -7.86
C PRO A 22 1.27 6.77 -8.21
N ARG A 23 1.86 7.84 -7.70
CA ARG A 23 3.31 8.11 -7.77
C ARG A 23 3.95 7.58 -6.50
N PHE A 24 5.18 7.04 -6.60
CA PHE A 24 5.96 6.81 -5.39
C PHE A 24 6.34 8.16 -4.81
N TYR A 25 5.85 8.43 -3.61
CA TYR A 25 6.02 9.71 -2.94
C TYR A 25 7.38 9.76 -2.23
N THR A 26 7.93 10.97 -2.14
CA THR A 26 9.00 11.32 -1.21
C THR A 26 8.52 12.47 -0.33
N THR A 27 9.21 12.74 0.77
CA THR A 27 8.79 13.76 1.74
C THR A 27 9.99 14.52 2.30
N ASN A 28 9.72 15.62 3.00
CA ASN A 28 10.74 16.34 3.75
C ASN A 28 10.95 15.67 5.12
N PHE A 29 12.01 14.86 5.21
CA PHE A 29 12.34 14.13 6.44
C PHE A 29 12.77 15.04 7.59
N GLU A 30 13.38 16.18 7.31
CA GLU A 30 13.77 17.16 8.35
C GLU A 30 12.54 17.79 8.98
N ALA A 31 11.54 18.13 8.16
CA ALA A 31 10.26 18.66 8.64
C ALA A 31 9.50 17.64 9.48
N LEU A 32 9.52 16.35 9.09
CA LEU A 32 8.96 15.28 9.90
C LEU A 32 9.71 15.15 11.24
N GLU A 33 11.04 15.11 11.24
CA GLU A 33 11.85 14.99 12.45
C GLU A 33 11.53 16.07 13.49
N ALA A 34 11.22 17.28 13.03
CA ALA A 34 10.88 18.44 13.85
C ALA A 34 9.46 18.42 14.45
N ILE A 35 8.63 17.43 14.14
CA ILE A 35 7.27 17.31 14.71
C ILE A 35 7.37 17.04 16.21
N ASP A 36 6.75 17.94 16.99
CA ASP A 36 6.55 17.77 18.42
C ASP A 36 5.07 17.48 18.73
N VAL A 37 4.83 16.36 19.40
CA VAL A 37 3.50 15.90 19.80
C VAL A 37 3.17 16.22 21.26
N SER A 38 4.05 16.93 21.98
CA SER A 38 3.93 17.24 23.41
C SER A 38 2.56 17.84 23.78
N SER A 39 2.07 18.79 22.98
CA SER A 39 0.77 19.45 23.18
C SER A 39 -0.44 18.52 23.08
N VAL A 40 -0.28 17.34 22.48
CA VAL A 40 -1.34 16.33 22.27
C VAL A 40 -0.95 14.95 22.80
N ARG A 41 0.04 14.88 23.70
CA ARG A 41 0.68 13.63 24.17
C ARG A 41 -0.30 12.54 24.56
N GLU A 42 -1.30 12.89 25.37
CA GLU A 42 -2.31 11.94 25.85
C GLU A 42 -3.10 11.29 24.69
N LYS A 43 -3.54 12.10 23.73
CA LYS A 43 -4.27 11.61 22.55
C LYS A 43 -3.37 10.79 21.64
N TRP A 44 -2.11 11.19 21.50
CA TRP A 44 -1.14 10.46 20.71
C TRP A 44 -0.82 9.09 21.31
N ASP A 45 -0.62 9.01 22.63
CA ASP A 45 -0.40 7.75 23.33
C ASP A 45 -1.60 6.81 23.20
N ALA A 46 -2.81 7.34 23.35
CA ALA A 46 -4.04 6.57 23.14
C ALA A 46 -4.12 6.01 21.70
N LEU A 47 -3.82 6.84 20.71
CA LEU A 47 -3.79 6.44 19.29
C LEU A 47 -2.75 5.34 19.04
N LEU A 48 -1.52 5.50 19.53
CA LEU A 48 -0.47 4.48 19.37
C LEU A 48 -0.81 3.18 20.12
N ALA A 49 -1.48 3.27 21.27
CA ALA A 49 -1.96 2.10 21.98
C ALA A 49 -3.00 1.32 21.16
N GLU A 50 -3.91 2.01 20.47
CA GLU A 50 -4.88 1.40 19.57
C GLU A 50 -4.20 0.73 18.37
N PHE A 51 -3.29 1.43 17.69
CA PHE A 51 -2.50 0.85 16.60
C PHE A 51 -1.73 -0.40 17.04
N LYS A 52 -1.18 -0.39 18.26
CA LYS A 52 -0.46 -1.52 18.85
C LYS A 52 -1.38 -2.67 19.20
N ALA A 53 -2.58 -2.39 19.73
CA ALA A 53 -3.57 -3.40 20.07
C ALA A 53 -4.09 -4.14 18.83
N ASP A 54 -4.08 -3.47 17.67
CA ASP A 54 -4.37 -4.07 16.37
C ASP A 54 -5.74 -4.81 16.36
N PRO A 55 -6.83 -4.15 16.78
CA PRO A 55 -8.14 -4.80 16.89
C PRO A 55 -8.64 -5.32 15.53
N ASN A 56 -8.22 -4.68 14.44
CA ASN A 56 -8.61 -5.00 13.06
C ASN A 56 -7.70 -6.04 12.40
N LYS A 57 -6.83 -6.73 13.14
CA LYS A 57 -5.91 -7.74 12.58
C LYS A 57 -6.60 -8.79 11.71
N GLY A 58 -7.85 -9.12 12.02
CA GLY A 58 -8.67 -10.09 11.28
C GLY A 58 -9.47 -9.54 10.10
N HIS A 59 -9.51 -8.22 9.88
CA HIS A 59 -10.37 -7.62 8.86
C HIS A 59 -9.97 -7.97 7.42
N PHE A 60 -8.66 -8.12 7.17
CA PHE A 60 -8.14 -8.43 5.84
C PHE A 60 -7.84 -9.92 5.69
N ILE A 61 -8.79 -10.75 6.11
CA ILE A 61 -8.76 -12.20 5.92
C ILE A 61 -9.89 -12.56 4.96
N ARG A 62 -9.55 -13.30 3.91
CA ARG A 62 -10.52 -13.75 2.91
C ARG A 62 -11.42 -14.82 3.53
N ASN A 63 -12.70 -14.73 3.22
CA ASN A 63 -13.72 -15.74 3.53
C ASN A 63 -14.32 -16.29 2.23
N GLU A 64 -15.31 -17.18 2.35
CA GLU A 64 -16.01 -17.79 1.20
C GLU A 64 -16.74 -16.77 0.31
N GLU A 65 -17.06 -15.57 0.83
CA GLU A 65 -17.72 -14.51 0.06
C GLU A 65 -16.80 -13.91 -1.01
N PHE A 66 -15.50 -14.20 -0.97
CA PHE A 66 -14.55 -13.80 -2.00
C PHE A 66 -14.38 -14.81 -3.13
N ASP A 67 -15.04 -15.98 -3.07
CA ASP A 67 -15.08 -16.97 -4.17
C ASP A 67 -16.15 -16.58 -5.20
N VAL A 68 -15.96 -15.40 -5.82
CA VAL A 68 -16.91 -14.82 -6.78
C VAL A 68 -16.42 -14.97 -8.21
N ASP A 69 -17.31 -15.43 -9.09
CA ASP A 69 -17.06 -15.44 -10.52
C ASP A 69 -17.33 -14.05 -11.14
N LEU A 70 -16.29 -13.23 -11.21
CA LEU A 70 -16.38 -11.90 -11.82
C LEU A 70 -16.57 -11.94 -13.35
N THR A 71 -16.52 -13.10 -14.01
CA THR A 71 -16.91 -13.19 -15.44
C THR A 71 -18.40 -12.94 -15.64
N LEU A 72 -19.20 -13.03 -14.57
CA LEU A 72 -20.60 -12.66 -14.55
C LEU A 72 -20.84 -11.14 -14.55
N LEU A 73 -19.81 -10.34 -14.28
CA LEU A 73 -19.92 -8.89 -14.39
C LEU A 73 -19.94 -8.44 -15.86
N PRO A 74 -20.72 -7.39 -16.20
CA PRO A 74 -20.63 -6.73 -17.49
C PRO A 74 -19.18 -6.36 -17.82
N PRO A 75 -18.74 -6.49 -19.10
CA PRO A 75 -17.34 -6.28 -19.48
C PRO A 75 -16.76 -4.93 -19.02
N ASP A 76 -17.51 -3.85 -19.16
CA ASP A 76 -17.08 -2.51 -18.78
C ASP A 76 -16.94 -2.37 -17.25
N LEU A 77 -17.90 -2.89 -16.50
CA LEU A 77 -17.85 -2.90 -15.03
C LEU A 77 -16.68 -3.73 -14.51
N ARG A 78 -16.40 -4.88 -15.15
CA ARG A 78 -15.23 -5.69 -14.83
C ARG A 78 -13.93 -4.94 -15.10
N ALA A 79 -13.84 -4.22 -16.21
CA ALA A 79 -12.66 -3.41 -16.53
C ALA A 79 -12.43 -2.29 -15.50
N GLU A 80 -13.49 -1.57 -15.12
CA GLU A 80 -13.43 -0.53 -14.09
C GLU A 80 -13.04 -1.09 -12.71
N LEU A 81 -13.61 -2.23 -12.31
CA LEU A 81 -13.25 -2.88 -11.05
C LEU A 81 -11.77 -3.30 -11.04
N LEU A 82 -11.26 -3.84 -12.14
CA LEU A 82 -9.86 -4.23 -12.24
C LEU A 82 -8.93 -3.02 -12.21
N ASP A 83 -9.26 -1.93 -12.90
CA ASP A 83 -8.49 -0.68 -12.84
C ASP A 83 -8.50 -0.07 -11.43
N PHE A 84 -9.64 -0.11 -10.75
CA PHE A 84 -9.77 0.30 -9.36
C PHE A 84 -8.89 -0.55 -8.43
N LEU A 85 -8.89 -1.88 -8.57
CA LEU A 85 -8.07 -2.76 -7.73
C LEU A 85 -6.57 -2.57 -8.01
N VAL A 86 -6.17 -2.41 -9.27
CA VAL A 86 -4.77 -2.17 -9.67
C VAL A 86 -4.27 -0.81 -9.17
N SER A 87 -5.08 0.24 -9.28
CA SER A 87 -4.72 1.56 -8.74
C SER A 87 -4.67 1.55 -7.22
N SER A 88 -5.63 0.90 -6.55
CA SER A 88 -5.69 0.77 -5.09
C SER A 88 -4.48 0.01 -4.54
N VAL A 89 -4.16 -1.18 -5.08
CA VAL A 89 -2.99 -1.95 -4.60
C VAL A 89 -1.68 -1.17 -4.80
N THR A 90 -1.58 -0.38 -5.86
CA THR A 90 -0.39 0.42 -6.13
C THR A 90 -0.29 1.60 -5.15
N ALA A 91 -1.41 2.23 -4.80
CA ALA A 91 -1.45 3.32 -3.82
C ALA A 91 -1.07 2.83 -2.42
N GLU A 92 -1.71 1.76 -1.93
CA GLU A 92 -1.44 1.15 -0.62
C GLU A 92 0.03 0.69 -0.53
N PHE A 93 0.53 0.03 -1.57
CA PHE A 93 1.91 -0.43 -1.60
C PHE A 93 2.91 0.74 -1.62
N SER A 94 2.59 1.82 -2.34
CA SER A 94 3.40 3.05 -2.32
C SER A 94 3.42 3.70 -0.93
N GLY A 95 2.27 3.77 -0.25
CA GLY A 95 2.15 4.25 1.13
C GLY A 95 3.01 3.42 2.09
N CYS A 96 2.88 2.09 2.02
CA CYS A 96 3.72 1.15 2.77
C CYS A 96 5.22 1.43 2.59
N VAL A 97 5.70 1.61 1.35
CA VAL A 97 7.12 1.88 1.06
C VAL A 97 7.55 3.23 1.64
N LEU A 98 6.75 4.28 1.44
CA LEU A 98 7.04 5.60 2.01
C LEU A 98 7.15 5.55 3.53
N TYR A 99 6.17 4.95 4.21
CA TYR A 99 6.17 4.85 5.68
C TYR A 99 7.33 4.00 6.20
N ALA A 100 7.66 2.90 5.52
CA ALA A 100 8.84 2.10 5.85
C ALA A 100 10.13 2.91 5.70
N GLU A 101 10.23 3.77 4.68
CA GLU A 101 11.40 4.61 4.47
C GLU A 101 11.49 5.76 5.49
N ILE A 102 10.37 6.41 5.81
CA ILE A 102 10.32 7.43 6.87
C ILE A 102 10.79 6.82 8.19
N ARG A 103 10.24 5.66 8.58
CA ARG A 103 10.64 4.95 9.81
C ARG A 103 12.15 4.67 9.88
N LYS A 104 12.78 4.34 8.76
CA LYS A 104 14.23 4.08 8.70
C LYS A 104 15.06 5.35 8.89
N ARG A 105 14.58 6.49 8.37
CA ARG A 105 15.34 7.75 8.33
C ARG A 105 15.15 8.63 9.56
N VAL A 106 13.93 8.71 10.10
CA VAL A 106 13.65 9.54 11.28
C VAL A 106 14.33 8.97 12.52
N LYS A 107 14.64 9.80 13.51
CA LYS A 107 15.15 9.39 14.84
C LYS A 107 14.11 9.58 15.93
N ASN A 108 13.16 10.49 15.74
CA ASN A 108 12.02 10.75 16.61
C ASN A 108 11.27 9.43 16.94
N PRO A 109 11.22 9.01 18.22
CA PRO A 109 10.64 7.73 18.61
C PRO A 109 9.13 7.66 18.38
N ASP A 110 8.41 8.78 18.51
CA ASP A 110 6.97 8.84 18.28
C ASP A 110 6.64 8.56 16.82
N LEU A 111 7.35 9.23 15.92
CA LEU A 111 7.17 9.01 14.48
C LEU A 111 7.62 7.62 14.06
N LYS A 112 8.73 7.11 14.61
CA LYS A 112 9.14 5.72 14.36
C LYS A 112 8.05 4.72 14.72
N ALA A 113 7.38 4.90 15.86
CA ALA A 113 6.29 4.04 16.29
C ALA A 113 5.10 4.16 15.33
N LEU A 114 4.63 5.38 15.05
CA LEU A 114 3.51 5.61 14.15
C LEU A 114 3.74 4.98 12.77
N PHE A 115 4.85 5.34 12.10
CA PHE A 115 5.12 4.85 10.75
C PHE A 115 5.42 3.35 10.70
N ALA A 116 5.81 2.71 11.81
CA ALA A 116 5.86 1.26 11.88
C ALA A 116 4.48 0.61 11.80
N TYR A 117 3.49 1.17 12.50
CA TYR A 117 2.10 0.68 12.46
C TYR A 117 1.43 0.98 11.13
N MET A 118 1.56 2.21 10.62
CA MET A 118 1.00 2.56 9.31
C MET A 118 1.59 1.69 8.19
N SER A 119 2.92 1.48 8.18
CA SER A 119 3.55 0.59 7.20
C SER A 119 3.07 -0.86 7.31
N ARG A 120 2.82 -1.37 8.53
CA ARG A 120 2.25 -2.71 8.75
C ARG A 120 0.84 -2.82 8.14
N ASP A 121 0.00 -1.82 8.35
CA ASP A 121 -1.41 -1.88 7.94
C ASP A 121 -1.55 -1.71 6.42
N GLU A 122 -0.85 -0.76 5.81
CA GLU A 122 -0.78 -0.60 4.35
C GLU A 122 -0.25 -1.85 3.65
N ALA A 123 0.73 -2.56 4.26
CA ALA A 123 1.22 -3.83 3.74
C ALA A 123 0.14 -4.92 3.73
N ARG A 124 -0.76 -4.95 4.73
CA ARG A 124 -1.88 -5.90 4.79
C ARG A 124 -2.94 -5.56 3.74
N HIS A 125 -3.25 -4.28 3.57
CA HIS A 125 -4.19 -3.83 2.54
C HIS A 125 -3.69 -4.18 1.14
N ALA A 126 -2.44 -3.81 0.83
CA ALA A 126 -1.81 -4.15 -0.44
C ALA A 126 -1.74 -5.67 -0.66
N GLY A 127 -1.40 -6.44 0.37
CA GLY A 127 -1.42 -7.91 0.30
C GLY A 127 -2.79 -8.46 -0.05
N PHE A 128 -3.83 -8.01 0.65
CA PHE A 128 -5.21 -8.45 0.46
C PHE A 128 -5.75 -8.14 -0.93
N ILE A 129 -5.52 -6.92 -1.44
CA ILE A 129 -5.95 -6.52 -2.79
C ILE A 129 -5.16 -7.31 -3.84
N ASN A 130 -3.86 -7.50 -3.65
CA ASN A 130 -3.06 -8.29 -4.58
C ASN A 130 -3.47 -9.76 -4.62
N ASP A 131 -3.85 -10.35 -3.48
CA ASP A 131 -4.39 -11.70 -3.44
C ASP A 131 -5.75 -11.78 -4.15
N THR A 132 -6.60 -10.76 -3.99
CA THR A 132 -7.86 -10.65 -4.74
C THR A 132 -7.62 -10.58 -6.25
N LEU A 133 -6.62 -9.81 -6.71
CA LEU A 133 -6.25 -9.72 -8.12
C LEU A 133 -5.73 -11.06 -8.70
N LYS A 134 -5.02 -11.87 -7.91
CA LYS A 134 -4.48 -13.17 -8.36
C LYS A 134 -5.58 -14.13 -8.77
N ASP A 135 -6.72 -14.11 -8.10
CA ASP A 135 -7.85 -14.97 -8.44
C ASP A 135 -8.42 -14.67 -9.83
N PHE A 136 -8.18 -13.46 -10.35
CA PHE A 136 -8.52 -13.07 -11.72
C PHE A 136 -7.40 -13.33 -12.72
N ASN A 137 -6.41 -14.17 -12.37
CA ASN A 137 -5.16 -14.36 -13.12
C ASN A 137 -4.41 -13.05 -13.41
N MET A 138 -4.66 -12.00 -12.62
CA MET A 138 -3.95 -10.74 -12.70
C MET A 138 -2.92 -10.67 -11.58
N LYS A 139 -1.65 -10.85 -11.93
CA LYS A 139 -0.55 -10.70 -10.97
C LYS A 139 0.16 -9.38 -11.22
N VAL A 140 -0.01 -8.42 -10.31
CA VAL A 140 0.81 -7.20 -10.31
C VAL A 140 2.13 -7.50 -9.62
N ASP A 141 3.25 -7.29 -10.32
CA ASP A 141 4.57 -7.43 -9.70
C ASP A 141 4.92 -6.16 -8.92
N LEU A 142 4.49 -6.13 -7.66
CA LEU A 142 4.78 -5.04 -6.72
C LEU A 142 6.29 -4.82 -6.53
N GLY A 143 7.08 -5.89 -6.57
CA GLY A 143 8.54 -5.83 -6.45
C GLY A 143 9.18 -5.16 -7.68
N PHE A 144 8.64 -5.37 -8.86
CA PHE A 144 9.03 -4.65 -10.07
C PHE A 144 8.61 -3.17 -10.02
N LEU A 145 7.42 -2.85 -9.52
CA LEU A 145 6.94 -1.46 -9.43
C LEU A 145 7.86 -0.57 -8.59
N THR A 146 8.39 -1.06 -7.46
CA THR A 146 9.38 -0.31 -6.66
C THR A 146 10.68 0.00 -7.41
N LYS A 147 11.08 -0.85 -8.37
CA LYS A 147 12.32 -0.68 -9.14
C LYS A 147 12.12 0.16 -10.39
N ALA A 148 10.92 0.10 -10.97
CA ALA A 148 10.63 0.70 -12.26
C ALA A 148 10.17 2.16 -12.17
N LYS A 149 9.51 2.57 -11.07
CA LYS A 149 9.18 3.98 -10.82
C LYS A 149 10.36 4.66 -10.12
N LYS A 150 11.00 5.61 -10.80
CA LYS A 150 12.06 6.45 -10.23
C LYS A 150 11.46 7.45 -9.24
N TYR A 151 12.12 7.61 -8.09
CA TYR A 151 11.87 8.66 -7.09
C TYR A 151 12.20 10.05 -7.65
#